data_AF-A0A6G1DWY1-F1
#
_entry.id   AF-A0A6G1DWY1-F1
#
_cell.length_a   1.000
_cell.length_b   1.000
_cell.length_c   1.000
_cell.angle_alpha   90.00
_cell.angle_beta   90.00
_cell.angle_gamma   90.00
#
_symmetry.space_group_name_H-M   'P 1'
#
loop_
_entity.id
_entity.type
_entity.pdbx_description
1 polymer ?
#
loop_
_entity_poly.entity_id
_entity_poly.type
_entity_poly.pdbx_seq_one_letter_code
_entity_poly.pdbx_strand_id
1 'polypeptide(L)'
;MASEPSSGHTNFYRFVRRWLANPLGHQHYLRRSTSGISAYPRIIPRCPSSAQHRDLLRDETMILDVEGGLLRSSSTFPYLMLVAMEAGSFLRGFILLCVYLVLCCLPLLPEEVKLKVMVMVCFFGLKEKKVARVARATLPKHFLEDVGMEGLEAVRGVKSVVGVSRVIPRVMVKAFMEDYLGVDVVMGREVKRIKGFYVGLLENMSEGRLGLAGLEGAEMVGFGSGSSYSGHDHHHLFSWCKEVYLVTPEEKGKWSPLPRDQYPKPLIFHDGRLAFRPTPEATLAMFIWLPFSLPLTIFRTLIFVTLPYSISVAIGSITGVRTRVINSPVSNTNGHAKRDNPKNPKGHLYVCNHRTLLDPIYIAAMLNKKVSAVTYSVSLLSEWISPIPTIRLTRDREEDRRRMEKALQQGDLVVCPEGTTCREPYLLRFSPLSLELVDEVYLVALVNWSSMFYGNSTGRCKWLDSFYYFMNPRPAYDVEFMDKMSTRMVIDGKTCESKHVANMVQGEISRVLGFECTKFTREKKYLMLAGHKGVVDANQ
;
A
#
# COMPACT_ATOMS: atom_id res chain seq x y z
N MET A 1 -24.12 26.54 53.16
CA MET A 1 -24.44 26.49 51.72
C MET A 1 -23.49 25.50 51.07
N ALA A 2 -23.96 24.28 50.84
CA ALA A 2 -23.15 23.17 50.32
C ALA A 2 -23.10 23.24 48.78
N SER A 3 -21.91 23.00 48.24
CA SER A 3 -21.55 22.99 46.83
C SER A 3 -22.03 21.71 46.11
N GLU A 4 -22.68 21.86 44.96
CA GLU A 4 -23.01 20.75 44.06
C GLU A 4 -21.79 20.22 43.29
N PRO A 5 -21.65 18.90 43.08
CA PRO A 5 -20.56 18.34 42.29
C PRO A 5 -20.93 18.09 40.81
N SER A 6 -20.07 18.59 39.92
CA SER A 6 -19.63 18.03 38.62
C SER A 6 -20.50 16.93 37.96
N SER A 7 -21.31 17.32 36.97
CA SER A 7 -22.18 16.45 36.14
C SER A 7 -21.50 15.80 34.92
N GLY A 8 -20.18 15.97 34.74
CA GLY A 8 -19.45 15.48 33.57
C GLY A 8 -19.07 14.00 33.62
N HIS A 9 -18.61 13.52 34.78
CA HIS A 9 -18.11 12.14 34.93
C HIS A 9 -19.23 11.10 35.01
N THR A 10 -20.38 11.47 35.57
CA THR A 10 -21.55 10.58 35.71
C THR A 10 -22.23 10.28 34.39
N ASN A 11 -22.19 11.20 33.41
CA ASN A 11 -22.77 10.98 32.08
C ASN A 11 -21.92 10.05 31.20
N PHE A 12 -20.59 10.14 31.29
CA PHE A 12 -19.69 9.21 30.60
C PHE A 12 -19.81 7.79 31.17
N TYR A 13 -19.86 7.65 32.50
CA TYR A 13 -20.04 6.36 33.16
C TYR A 13 -21.41 5.74 32.87
N ARG A 14 -22.50 6.54 32.85
CA ARG A 14 -23.83 6.06 32.44
C ARG A 14 -23.90 5.65 30.97
N PHE A 15 -23.20 6.36 30.08
CA PHE A 15 -23.12 6.00 28.66
C PHE A 15 -22.37 4.67 28.45
N VAL A 16 -21.22 4.49 29.11
CA VAL A 16 -20.45 3.24 29.07
C VAL A 16 -21.23 2.09 29.71
N ARG A 17 -21.93 2.33 30.83
CA ARG A 17 -22.77 1.30 31.48
C ARG A 17 -24.00 0.92 30.65
N ARG A 18 -24.63 1.88 29.97
CA ARG A 18 -25.76 1.62 29.04
C ARG A 18 -25.29 0.95 27.74
N TRP A 19 -24.02 1.14 27.37
CA TRP A 19 -23.36 0.46 26.25
C TRP A 19 -22.97 -0.99 26.59
N LEU A 20 -22.54 -1.27 27.84
CA LEU A 20 -22.21 -2.63 28.31
C LEU A 20 -23.45 -3.46 28.71
N ALA A 21 -24.54 -2.82 29.13
CA ALA A 21 -25.70 -3.49 29.73
C ALA A 21 -26.95 -3.48 28.82
N ASN A 22 -26.81 -3.71 27.51
CA ASN A 22 -27.95 -3.88 26.62
C ASN A 22 -28.14 -5.38 26.31
N PRO A 23 -28.97 -6.12 27.06
CA PRO A 23 -29.30 -7.50 26.74
C PRO A 23 -30.38 -7.51 25.65
N LEU A 24 -30.18 -8.35 24.64
CA LEU A 24 -31.21 -9.03 23.84
C LEU A 24 -32.55 -8.30 23.70
N GLY A 25 -32.68 -7.50 22.64
CA GLY A 25 -34.00 -7.13 22.14
C GLY A 25 -34.67 -8.37 21.54
N HIS A 26 -35.60 -8.99 22.27
CA HIS A 26 -36.58 -9.91 21.70
C HIS A 26 -37.41 -9.17 20.66
N GLN A 27 -37.25 -9.51 19.37
CA GLN A 27 -38.17 -9.12 18.32
C GLN A 27 -38.97 -10.33 17.83
N HIS A 28 -40.27 -10.13 17.73
CA HIS A 28 -41.29 -11.13 17.47
C HIS A 28 -41.14 -11.77 16.08
N TYR A 29 -41.14 -13.11 16.06
CA TYR A 29 -41.21 -13.94 14.87
C TYR A 29 -42.57 -13.81 14.19
N LEU A 30 -42.60 -13.30 12.95
CA LEU A 30 -43.71 -13.50 12.02
C LEU A 30 -43.30 -14.54 10.98
N ARG A 31 -43.64 -15.80 11.26
CA ARG A 31 -43.46 -16.96 10.39
C ARG A 31 -44.50 -16.87 9.26
N ARG A 32 -44.08 -16.48 8.05
CA ARG A 32 -44.93 -16.58 6.86
C ARG A 32 -44.54 -17.85 6.09
N SER A 33 -45.49 -18.77 5.94
CA SER A 33 -45.32 -20.03 5.22
C SER A 33 -45.24 -19.79 3.72
N THR A 34 -44.09 -20.02 3.12
CA THR A 34 -43.97 -20.36 1.69
C THR A 34 -43.68 -21.85 1.60
N SER A 35 -44.64 -22.59 1.07
CA SER A 35 -44.59 -24.03 0.84
C SER A 35 -43.62 -24.37 -0.30
N GLY A 36 -42.63 -25.24 -0.04
CA GLY A 36 -41.98 -26.03 -1.08
C GLY A 36 -40.45 -26.03 -1.20
N ILE A 37 -39.70 -25.30 -0.36
CA ILE A 37 -38.23 -25.29 -0.42
C ILE A 37 -37.67 -25.89 0.88
N SER A 38 -36.72 -26.83 0.78
CA SER A 38 -36.00 -27.42 1.91
C SER A 38 -35.59 -26.34 2.92
N ALA A 39 -36.00 -26.50 4.18
CA ALA A 39 -35.89 -25.45 5.21
C ALA A 39 -34.45 -25.18 5.70
N TYR A 40 -33.45 -25.91 5.18
CA TYR A 40 -32.05 -25.76 5.55
C TYR A 40 -31.13 -25.92 4.33
N PRO A 41 -30.11 -25.05 4.20
CA PRO A 41 -29.11 -25.15 3.13
C PRO A 41 -28.34 -26.48 3.23
N ARG A 42 -27.98 -27.07 2.08
CA ARG A 42 -27.08 -28.22 2.03
C ARG A 42 -25.65 -27.79 2.35
N ILE A 43 -25.11 -28.25 3.47
CA ILE A 43 -23.74 -27.94 3.88
C ILE A 43 -22.75 -28.89 3.20
N ILE A 44 -21.75 -28.32 2.54
CA ILE A 44 -20.67 -29.05 1.86
C ILE A 44 -19.35 -28.66 2.55
N PRO A 45 -18.73 -29.55 3.35
CA PRO A 45 -17.54 -29.24 4.14
C PRO A 45 -16.27 -29.38 3.30
N ARG A 46 -16.14 -28.57 2.24
CA ARG A 46 -14.95 -28.48 1.40
C ARG A 46 -14.95 -27.20 0.58
N CYS A 47 -13.76 -26.79 0.14
CA CYS A 47 -13.59 -25.75 -0.86
C CYS A 47 -14.10 -26.24 -2.25
N PRO A 48 -14.84 -25.42 -3.03
CA PRO A 48 -15.27 -25.78 -4.38
C PRO A 48 -14.10 -25.60 -5.37
N SER A 49 -13.12 -26.49 -5.32
CA SER A 49 -11.90 -26.41 -6.15
C SER A 49 -11.89 -27.35 -7.37
N SER A 50 -12.83 -28.30 -7.47
CA SER A 50 -12.87 -29.24 -8.61
C SER A 50 -13.47 -28.61 -9.88
N ALA A 51 -12.95 -28.99 -11.05
CA ALA A 51 -13.43 -28.49 -12.36
C ALA A 51 -14.94 -28.68 -12.56
N GLN A 52 -15.47 -29.83 -12.11
CA GLN A 52 -16.91 -30.14 -12.17
C GLN A 52 -17.77 -29.18 -11.33
N HIS A 53 -17.25 -28.70 -10.19
CA HIS A 53 -17.96 -27.72 -9.35
C HIS A 53 -17.95 -26.33 -9.97
N ARG A 54 -16.88 -25.96 -10.67
CA ARG A 54 -16.80 -24.66 -11.34
C ARG A 54 -17.86 -24.53 -12.42
N ASP A 55 -18.08 -25.58 -13.21
CA ASP A 55 -19.11 -25.57 -14.27
C ASP A 55 -20.53 -25.46 -13.71
N LEU A 56 -20.80 -26.05 -12.54
CA LEU A 56 -22.08 -25.93 -11.83
C LEU A 56 -22.32 -24.52 -11.27
N LEU A 57 -21.25 -23.80 -10.92
CA LEU A 57 -21.33 -22.48 -10.27
C LEU A 57 -21.26 -21.31 -11.27
N ARG A 58 -21.14 -21.57 -12.58
CA ARG A 58 -20.97 -20.53 -13.61
C ARG A 58 -22.14 -19.58 -13.72
N ASP A 59 -23.37 -20.06 -13.52
CA ASP A 59 -24.60 -19.26 -13.67
C ASP A 59 -25.17 -18.77 -12.32
N GLU A 60 -24.53 -19.13 -11.22
CA GLU A 60 -24.97 -18.91 -9.85
C GLU A 60 -24.52 -17.56 -9.28
N THR A 61 -25.22 -17.07 -8.25
CA THR A 61 -24.74 -15.95 -7.43
C THR A 61 -24.11 -16.47 -6.15
N MET A 62 -22.85 -16.12 -5.89
CA MET A 62 -22.14 -16.59 -4.71
C MET A 62 -22.13 -15.54 -3.59
N ILE A 63 -22.60 -15.91 -2.40
CA ILE A 63 -22.43 -15.15 -1.16
C ILE A 63 -21.10 -15.57 -0.54
N LEU A 64 -20.12 -14.65 -0.53
CA LEU A 64 -18.77 -14.88 -0.04
C LEU A 64 -18.59 -14.25 1.35
N ASP A 65 -18.36 -15.06 2.38
CA ASP A 65 -17.89 -14.58 3.68
C ASP A 65 -16.41 -14.19 3.55
N VAL A 66 -16.09 -12.90 3.57
CA VAL A 66 -14.74 -12.40 3.23
C VAL A 66 -13.69 -12.93 4.20
N GLU A 67 -13.97 -12.84 5.50
CA GLU A 67 -13.04 -13.30 6.51
C GLU A 67 -12.92 -14.81 6.54
N GLY A 68 -14.00 -15.54 6.25
CA GLY A 68 -14.03 -17.01 6.32
C GLY A 68 -13.52 -17.70 5.06
N GLY A 69 -14.00 -17.28 3.89
CA GLY A 69 -13.79 -17.93 2.60
C GLY A 69 -12.72 -17.32 1.71
N LEU A 70 -12.20 -16.12 2.01
CA LEU A 70 -11.21 -15.45 1.15
C LEU A 70 -9.87 -15.20 1.84
N LEU A 71 -9.88 -14.57 3.01
CA LEU A 71 -8.65 -14.23 3.74
C LEU A 71 -8.11 -15.44 4.48
N ARG A 72 -6.80 -15.65 4.54
CA ARG A 72 -6.14 -16.75 5.26
C ARG A 72 -6.19 -16.53 6.77
N SER A 73 -5.86 -15.32 7.22
CA SER A 73 -5.91 -14.96 8.64
C SER A 73 -7.34 -14.62 9.10
N SER A 74 -7.71 -15.02 10.31
CA SER A 74 -8.93 -14.57 11.00
C SER A 74 -8.74 -13.27 11.79
N SER A 75 -7.50 -12.78 11.91
CA SER A 75 -7.19 -11.62 12.75
C SER A 75 -7.56 -10.30 12.05
N THR A 76 -8.38 -9.48 12.71
CA THR A 76 -8.70 -8.12 12.25
C THR A 76 -7.72 -7.05 12.74
N PHE A 77 -6.85 -7.40 13.70
CA PHE A 77 -5.89 -6.48 14.30
C PHE A 77 -4.99 -5.79 13.26
N PRO A 78 -4.38 -6.49 12.28
CA PRO A 78 -3.49 -5.82 11.33
C PRO A 78 -4.17 -4.72 10.53
N TYR A 79 -5.42 -4.94 10.11
CA TYR A 79 -6.18 -3.96 9.34
C TYR A 79 -6.59 -2.76 10.17
N LEU A 80 -7.01 -2.98 11.43
CA LEU A 80 -7.33 -1.90 12.37
C LEU A 80 -6.08 -1.10 12.74
N MET A 81 -4.94 -1.77 12.90
CA MET A 81 -3.65 -1.11 13.18
C MET A 81 -3.22 -0.19 12.04
N LEU A 82 -3.34 -0.64 10.79
CA LEU A 82 -3.06 0.20 9.61
C LEU A 82 -3.94 1.45 9.58
N VAL A 83 -5.24 1.32 9.83
CA VAL A 83 -6.16 2.48 9.88
C VAL A 83 -5.80 3.41 11.04
N ALA A 84 -5.56 2.86 12.24
CA ALA A 84 -5.20 3.63 13.42
C ALA A 84 -3.94 4.47 13.21
N MET A 85 -2.93 3.93 12.52
CA MET A 85 -1.66 4.60 12.27
C MET A 85 -1.72 5.58 11.09
N GLU A 86 -2.24 5.14 9.94
CA GLU A 86 -2.17 5.91 8.69
C GLU A 86 -3.25 7.00 8.60
N ALA A 87 -4.47 6.73 9.10
CA ALA A 87 -5.52 7.74 9.16
C ALA A 87 -5.45 8.56 10.45
N GLY A 88 -4.93 7.95 11.54
CA GLY A 88 -4.73 8.56 12.85
C GLY A 88 -3.28 9.01 13.08
N SER A 89 -2.57 8.26 13.92
CA SER A 89 -1.19 8.54 14.33
C SER A 89 -0.51 7.30 14.93
N PHE A 90 0.83 7.33 15.04
CA PHE A 90 1.59 6.31 15.78
C PHE A 90 1.11 6.17 17.24
N LEU A 91 0.76 7.28 17.91
CA LEU A 91 0.21 7.24 19.27
C LEU A 91 -1.11 6.47 19.33
N ARG A 92 -2.01 6.69 18.35
CA ARG A 92 -3.27 5.92 18.27
C ARG A 92 -2.99 4.43 18.03
N GLY A 93 -2.03 4.11 17.16
CA GLY A 93 -1.56 2.74 16.97
C GLY A 93 -1.03 2.11 18.26
N PHE A 94 -0.22 2.85 19.02
CA PHE A 94 0.29 2.39 20.31
C PHE A 94 -0.83 2.12 21.32
N ILE A 95 -1.81 3.04 21.43
CA ILE A 95 -2.98 2.85 22.30
C ILE A 95 -3.77 1.60 21.87
N LEU A 96 -3.97 1.39 20.57
CA LEU A 96 -4.66 0.20 20.06
C LEU A 96 -3.90 -1.09 20.41
N LEU A 97 -2.56 -1.09 20.34
CA LEU A 97 -1.73 -2.22 20.77
C LEU A 97 -1.91 -2.49 22.27
N CYS A 98 -1.81 -1.47 23.12
CA CYS A 98 -1.99 -1.62 24.57
C CYS A 98 -3.39 -2.15 24.91
N VAL A 99 -4.43 -1.61 24.27
CA VAL A 99 -5.81 -2.07 24.45
C VAL A 99 -5.96 -3.52 23.99
N TYR A 100 -5.38 -3.89 22.84
CA TYR A 100 -5.40 -5.27 22.37
C TYR A 100 -4.74 -6.23 23.38
N LEU A 101 -3.57 -5.89 23.91
CA LEU A 101 -2.89 -6.71 24.93
C LEU A 101 -3.75 -6.87 26.20
N VAL A 102 -4.40 -5.80 26.67
CA VAL A 102 -5.34 -5.88 27.80
C VAL A 102 -6.54 -6.78 27.49
N LEU A 103 -7.12 -6.67 26.29
CA LEU A 103 -8.25 -7.51 25.87
C LEU A 103 -7.86 -8.99 25.74
N CYS A 104 -6.62 -9.30 25.33
CA CYS A 104 -6.08 -10.66 25.34
C CYS A 104 -5.99 -11.25 26.76
N CYS A 105 -5.69 -10.42 27.77
CA CYS A 105 -5.68 -10.84 29.17
C CYS A 105 -7.09 -11.00 29.80
N LEU A 106 -8.16 -10.69 29.05
CA LEU A 106 -9.55 -10.78 29.50
C LEU A 106 -10.32 -11.82 28.67
N PRO A 107 -10.07 -13.14 28.88
CA PRO A 107 -10.67 -14.20 28.07
C PRO A 107 -12.20 -14.28 28.23
N LEU A 108 -12.74 -13.82 29.36
CA LEU A 108 -14.17 -13.84 29.67
C LEU A 108 -14.99 -12.81 28.87
N LEU A 109 -14.34 -11.82 28.24
CA LEU A 109 -15.04 -10.84 27.42
C LEU A 109 -15.50 -11.46 26.10
N PRO A 110 -16.76 -11.29 25.69
CA PRO A 110 -17.22 -11.69 24.37
C PRO A 110 -16.39 -11.01 23.29
N GLU A 111 -16.02 -11.77 22.27
CA GLU A 111 -15.20 -11.28 21.17
C GLU A 111 -15.83 -10.10 20.41
N GLU A 112 -17.16 -10.07 20.33
CA GLU A 112 -17.93 -8.94 19.79
C GLU A 112 -17.67 -7.64 20.57
N VAL A 113 -17.51 -7.73 21.89
CA VAL A 113 -17.16 -6.58 22.73
C VAL A 113 -15.71 -6.17 22.47
N LYS A 114 -14.78 -7.14 22.41
CA LYS A 114 -13.36 -6.86 22.10
C LYS A 114 -13.21 -6.13 20.77
N LEU A 115 -13.89 -6.61 19.72
CA LEU A 115 -13.92 -5.96 18.41
C LEU A 115 -14.48 -4.54 18.47
N LYS A 116 -15.63 -4.34 19.14
CA LYS A 116 -16.25 -3.02 19.28
C LYS A 116 -15.34 -2.02 20.00
N VAL A 117 -14.59 -2.46 21.03
CA VAL A 117 -13.58 -1.64 21.70
C VAL A 117 -12.44 -1.28 20.75
N MET A 118 -11.90 -2.26 20.00
CA MET A 118 -10.81 -2.01 19.05
C MET A 118 -11.26 -1.05 17.93
N VAL A 119 -12.47 -1.22 17.39
CA VAL A 119 -13.05 -0.31 16.39
C VAL A 119 -13.23 1.09 16.95
N MET A 120 -13.66 1.23 18.21
CA MET A 120 -13.76 2.53 18.88
C MET A 120 -12.40 3.25 18.89
N VAL A 121 -11.35 2.61 19.41
CA VAL A 121 -10.00 3.18 19.47
C VAL A 121 -9.47 3.51 18.07
N CYS A 122 -9.70 2.61 17.11
CA CYS A 122 -9.27 2.78 15.73
C CYS A 122 -9.94 3.99 15.06
N PHE A 123 -11.27 4.12 15.14
CA PHE A 123 -12.04 5.05 14.33
C PHE A 123 -12.41 6.37 15.00
N PHE A 124 -12.51 6.44 16.33
CA PHE A 124 -13.05 7.61 17.02
C PHE A 124 -12.34 8.91 16.63
N GLY A 125 -13.08 9.90 16.13
CA GLY A 125 -12.56 11.20 15.72
C GLY A 125 -11.79 11.21 14.38
N LEU A 126 -11.70 10.10 13.65
CA LEU A 126 -11.09 10.10 12.32
C LEU A 126 -11.99 10.79 11.30
N LYS A 127 -11.37 11.61 10.43
CA LYS A 127 -12.04 12.21 9.27
C LYS A 127 -12.32 11.14 8.22
N GLU A 128 -13.53 11.16 7.67
CA GLU A 128 -13.96 10.21 6.64
C GLU A 128 -13.00 10.16 5.44
N LYS A 129 -12.60 11.33 4.93
CA LYS A 129 -11.68 11.44 3.80
C LYS A 129 -10.31 10.78 4.06
N LYS A 130 -9.83 10.76 5.32
CA LYS A 130 -8.57 10.11 5.68
C LYS A 130 -8.70 8.60 5.68
N VAL A 131 -9.75 8.07 6.31
CA VAL A 131 -10.04 6.63 6.32
C VAL A 131 -10.27 6.10 4.91
N ALA A 132 -11.06 6.82 4.10
CA ALA A 132 -11.32 6.45 2.71
C ALA A 132 -10.04 6.42 1.86
N ARG A 133 -9.07 7.29 2.14
CA ARG A 133 -7.75 7.24 1.50
C ARG A 133 -6.99 5.97 1.91
N VAL A 134 -6.92 5.66 3.20
CA VAL A 134 -6.23 4.45 3.70
C VAL A 134 -6.88 3.19 3.16
N ALA A 135 -8.20 3.15 3.09
CA ALA A 135 -8.95 2.02 2.55
C ALA A 135 -8.66 1.75 1.06
N ARG A 136 -8.44 2.80 0.26
CA ARG A 136 -8.10 2.66 -1.17
C ARG A 136 -6.61 2.50 -1.45
N ALA A 137 -5.77 3.18 -0.68
CA ALA A 137 -4.34 3.30 -0.98
C ALA A 137 -3.48 2.32 -0.17
N THR A 138 -3.85 2.01 1.07
CA THR A 138 -3.01 1.21 1.99
C THR A 138 -3.50 -0.23 2.10
N LEU A 139 -4.78 -0.40 2.45
CA LEU A 139 -5.35 -1.70 2.82
C LEU A 139 -5.30 -2.75 1.69
N PRO A 140 -5.51 -2.43 0.40
CA PRO A 140 -5.57 -3.46 -0.64
C PRO A 140 -4.30 -4.30 -0.74
N LYS A 141 -3.12 -3.71 -0.53
CA LYS A 141 -1.86 -4.46 -0.46
C LYS A 141 -1.92 -5.56 0.61
N HIS A 142 -2.32 -5.19 1.81
CA HIS A 142 -2.31 -6.09 2.96
C HIS A 142 -3.43 -7.13 2.91
N PHE A 143 -4.55 -6.81 2.24
CA PHE A 143 -5.59 -7.79 1.93
C PHE A 143 -5.10 -8.78 0.88
N LEU A 144 -4.55 -8.31 -0.24
CA LEU A 144 -4.02 -9.18 -1.31
C LEU A 144 -2.96 -10.17 -0.80
N GLU A 145 -2.05 -9.70 0.06
CA GLU A 145 -1.02 -10.54 0.71
C GLU A 145 -1.63 -11.60 1.67
N ASP A 146 -2.88 -11.42 2.11
CA ASP A 146 -3.60 -12.33 3.01
C ASP A 146 -4.67 -13.15 2.29
N VAL A 147 -4.91 -12.94 0.99
CA VAL A 147 -5.86 -13.78 0.22
C VAL A 147 -5.28 -15.19 0.07
N GLY A 148 -6.13 -16.18 0.31
CA GLY A 148 -5.84 -17.58 0.00
C GLY A 148 -6.07 -17.85 -1.48
N MET A 149 -5.09 -18.48 -2.13
CA MET A 149 -5.21 -18.87 -3.54
C MET A 149 -6.45 -19.74 -3.76
N GLU A 150 -6.68 -20.70 -2.87
CA GLU A 150 -7.79 -21.64 -2.88
C GLU A 150 -9.14 -20.92 -2.73
N GLY A 151 -9.22 -19.93 -1.83
CA GLY A 151 -10.41 -19.12 -1.63
C GLY A 151 -10.73 -18.24 -2.83
N LEU A 152 -9.73 -17.64 -3.47
CA LEU A 152 -9.94 -16.87 -4.71
C LEU A 152 -10.37 -17.77 -5.87
N GLU A 153 -9.76 -18.94 -5.99
CA GLU A 153 -10.09 -19.92 -7.03
C GLU A 153 -11.53 -20.44 -6.94
N ALA A 154 -12.07 -20.59 -5.73
CA ALA A 154 -13.47 -20.93 -5.49
C ALA A 154 -14.44 -19.88 -6.03
N VAL A 155 -14.02 -18.61 -6.05
CA VAL A 155 -14.83 -17.47 -6.49
C VAL A 155 -14.67 -17.22 -7.99
N ARG A 156 -13.58 -17.71 -8.61
CA ARG A 156 -13.30 -17.53 -10.04
C ARG A 156 -14.33 -18.29 -10.90
N GLY A 157 -14.91 -17.59 -11.86
CA GLY A 157 -15.81 -18.17 -12.86
C GLY A 157 -17.28 -18.22 -12.45
N VAL A 158 -17.63 -17.66 -11.28
CA VAL A 158 -19.02 -17.44 -10.85
C VAL A 158 -19.59 -16.21 -11.57
N LYS A 159 -20.89 -16.23 -11.91
CA LYS A 159 -21.58 -15.12 -12.60
C LYS A 159 -21.55 -13.80 -11.82
N SER A 160 -21.86 -13.86 -10.52
CA SER A 160 -21.90 -12.70 -9.65
C SER A 160 -21.50 -13.06 -8.22
N VAL A 161 -20.79 -12.14 -7.57
CA VAL A 161 -20.26 -12.35 -6.22
C VAL A 161 -20.72 -11.23 -5.30
N VAL A 162 -21.29 -11.63 -4.17
CA VAL A 162 -21.72 -10.76 -3.09
C VAL A 162 -20.81 -10.99 -1.89
N GLY A 163 -19.85 -10.08 -1.66
CA GLY A 163 -18.92 -10.16 -0.55
C GLY A 163 -19.54 -9.65 0.75
N VAL A 164 -19.59 -10.48 1.78
CA VAL A 164 -20.08 -10.13 3.11
C VAL A 164 -18.94 -10.14 4.12
N SER A 165 -18.70 -8.97 4.71
CA SER A 165 -17.67 -8.75 5.72
C SER A 165 -18.31 -8.64 7.09
N ARG A 166 -18.18 -9.69 7.89
CA ARG A 166 -18.85 -9.77 9.19
C ARG A 166 -18.07 -9.09 10.28
N VAL A 167 -16.76 -9.15 10.29
CA VAL A 167 -15.88 -8.69 11.37
C VAL A 167 -15.22 -7.37 11.01
N ILE A 168 -14.71 -7.27 9.79
CA ILE A 168 -14.01 -6.09 9.30
C ILE A 168 -15.07 -5.05 8.87
N PRO A 169 -14.97 -3.79 9.34
CA PRO A 169 -15.89 -2.74 8.90
C PRO A 169 -15.90 -2.56 7.38
N ARG A 170 -17.08 -2.37 6.79
CA ARG A 170 -17.28 -2.29 5.34
C ARG A 170 -16.38 -1.26 4.68
N VAL A 171 -16.22 -0.08 5.29
CA VAL A 171 -15.35 0.98 4.76
C VAL A 171 -13.91 0.54 4.50
N MET A 172 -13.40 -0.44 5.25
CA MET A 172 -12.02 -0.92 5.14
C MET A 172 -11.85 -1.89 3.97
N VAL A 173 -12.84 -2.74 3.73
CA VAL A 173 -12.73 -3.86 2.78
C VAL A 173 -13.33 -3.55 1.41
N LYS A 174 -14.30 -2.62 1.34
CA LYS A 174 -15.08 -2.31 0.13
C LYS A 174 -14.20 -2.03 -1.09
N ALA A 175 -13.26 -1.11 -0.97
CA ALA A 175 -12.38 -0.72 -2.09
C ALA A 175 -11.52 -1.89 -2.58
N PHE A 176 -11.04 -2.75 -1.67
CA PHE A 176 -10.29 -3.94 -2.05
C PHE A 176 -11.15 -4.93 -2.84
N MET A 177 -12.35 -5.22 -2.35
CA MET A 177 -13.26 -6.18 -2.99
C MET A 177 -13.73 -5.71 -4.37
N GLU A 178 -14.17 -4.45 -4.48
CA GLU A 178 -14.67 -3.88 -5.72
C GLU A 178 -13.52 -3.61 -6.71
N ASP A 179 -12.47 -2.90 -6.28
CA ASP A 179 -11.44 -2.42 -7.20
C ASP A 179 -10.43 -3.49 -7.60
N TYR A 180 -10.17 -4.51 -6.77
CA TYR A 180 -9.12 -5.52 -7.03
C TYR A 180 -9.66 -6.92 -7.31
N LEU A 181 -10.80 -7.31 -6.73
CA LEU A 181 -11.38 -8.64 -6.96
C LEU A 181 -12.58 -8.61 -7.92
N GLY A 182 -13.12 -7.44 -8.25
CA GLY A 182 -14.26 -7.31 -9.15
C GLY A 182 -15.55 -7.84 -8.55
N VAL A 183 -15.70 -7.76 -7.22
CA VAL A 183 -16.91 -8.20 -6.51
C VAL A 183 -18.02 -7.17 -6.73
N ASP A 184 -19.22 -7.64 -7.11
CA ASP A 184 -20.33 -6.78 -7.54
C ASP A 184 -20.92 -5.96 -6.40
N VAL A 185 -21.11 -6.60 -5.24
CA VAL A 185 -21.74 -5.98 -4.07
C VAL A 185 -20.98 -6.35 -2.82
N VAL A 186 -20.58 -5.34 -2.05
CA VAL A 186 -19.97 -5.53 -0.74
C VAL A 186 -20.91 -5.10 0.37
N MET A 187 -21.27 -6.05 1.22
CA MET A 187 -22.02 -5.87 2.45
C MET A 187 -21.12 -6.03 3.68
N GLY A 188 -21.44 -5.34 4.75
CA GLY A 188 -20.71 -5.46 6.01
C GLY A 188 -21.13 -4.41 7.02
N ARG A 189 -20.56 -4.50 8.22
CA ARG A 189 -20.89 -3.58 9.31
C ARG A 189 -20.38 -2.17 9.04
N GLU A 190 -21.22 -1.18 9.30
CA GLU A 190 -20.88 0.23 9.17
C GLU A 190 -20.38 0.80 10.50
N VAL A 191 -19.48 1.79 10.42
CA VAL A 191 -19.06 2.57 11.60
C VAL A 191 -19.80 3.90 11.57
N LYS A 192 -20.51 4.23 12.66
CA LYS A 192 -21.34 5.43 12.74
C LYS A 192 -20.55 6.69 12.44
N ARG A 193 -21.12 7.55 11.60
CA ARG A 193 -20.55 8.84 11.18
C ARG A 193 -21.44 10.00 11.61
N ILE A 194 -20.82 11.10 12.05
CA ILE A 194 -21.50 12.37 12.37
C ILE A 194 -20.66 13.50 11.79
N LYS A 195 -21.26 14.36 10.96
CA LYS A 195 -20.62 15.56 10.35
C LYS A 195 -19.26 15.26 9.66
N GLY A 196 -19.12 14.11 9.01
CA GLY A 196 -17.89 13.70 8.30
C GLY A 196 -16.77 13.12 9.18
N PHE A 197 -17.07 12.82 10.46
CA PHE A 197 -16.17 12.16 11.40
C PHE A 197 -16.76 10.82 11.87
N TYR A 198 -15.89 9.85 12.12
CA TYR A 198 -16.28 8.59 12.73
C TYR A 198 -16.42 8.70 14.25
N VAL A 199 -17.48 8.09 14.78
CA VAL A 199 -17.78 8.05 16.22
C VAL A 199 -17.23 6.77 16.87
N GLY A 200 -16.68 5.84 16.07
CA GLY A 200 -16.12 4.59 16.59
C GLY A 200 -17.15 3.55 17.06
N LEU A 201 -18.44 3.81 16.87
CA LEU A 201 -19.51 2.86 17.15
C LEU A 201 -19.73 1.96 15.92
N LEU A 202 -19.47 0.67 16.08
CA LEU A 202 -19.76 -0.34 15.07
C LEU A 202 -21.25 -0.71 15.14
N GLU A 203 -21.95 -0.51 14.04
CA GLU A 203 -23.35 -0.87 13.90
C GLU A 203 -23.48 -2.38 13.73
N ASN A 204 -24.52 -2.97 14.33
CA ASN A 204 -24.84 -4.37 14.06
C ASN A 204 -25.26 -4.48 12.58
N MET A 205 -25.06 -5.67 11.99
CA MET A 205 -25.52 -5.88 10.62
C MET A 205 -27.06 -5.73 10.61
N SER A 206 -27.59 -4.80 9.82
CA SER A 206 -29.03 -4.72 9.63
C SER A 206 -29.46 -5.95 8.83
N GLU A 207 -30.54 -6.62 9.26
CA GLU A 207 -31.13 -7.73 8.52
C GLU A 207 -31.32 -7.30 7.06
N GLY A 208 -30.60 -7.96 6.16
CA GLY A 208 -30.30 -7.52 4.81
C GLY A 208 -31.49 -7.49 3.85
N ARG A 209 -32.51 -6.68 4.12
CA ARG A 209 -33.58 -6.43 3.13
C ARG A 209 -33.19 -5.37 2.10
N LEU A 210 -32.32 -4.41 2.45
CA LEU A 210 -32.00 -3.28 1.58
C LEU A 210 -30.95 -3.57 0.49
N GLY A 211 -30.18 -4.66 0.61
CA GLY A 211 -29.09 -5.00 -0.32
C GLY A 211 -29.39 -6.18 -1.25
N LEU A 212 -30.20 -7.15 -0.82
CA LEU A 212 -30.56 -8.34 -1.60
C LEU A 212 -31.93 -8.23 -2.30
N ALA A 213 -32.67 -7.13 -2.12
CA ALA A 213 -33.97 -6.94 -2.77
C ALA A 213 -33.91 -6.98 -4.31
N GLY A 214 -32.74 -6.73 -4.92
CA GLY A 214 -32.52 -6.86 -6.36
C GLY A 214 -32.09 -8.25 -6.84
N LEU A 215 -31.87 -9.20 -5.92
CA LEU A 215 -31.43 -10.58 -6.18
C LEU A 215 -32.56 -11.60 -5.90
N GLU A 216 -33.78 -11.13 -5.67
CA GLU A 216 -34.96 -11.99 -5.47
C GLU A 216 -35.18 -12.85 -6.73
N GLY A 217 -34.93 -14.16 -6.60
CA GLY A 217 -35.16 -15.16 -7.66
C GLY A 217 -33.91 -15.81 -8.26
N ALA A 218 -32.70 -15.39 -7.88
CA ALA A 218 -31.46 -16.09 -8.27
C ALA A 218 -31.18 -17.29 -7.36
N GLU A 219 -30.75 -18.43 -7.93
CA GLU A 219 -30.14 -19.49 -7.11
C GLU A 219 -28.84 -18.93 -6.49
N MET A 220 -28.67 -19.16 -5.18
CA MET A 220 -27.56 -18.61 -4.40
C MET A 220 -26.77 -19.73 -3.74
N VAL A 221 -25.46 -19.58 -3.76
CA VAL A 221 -24.51 -20.49 -3.13
C VAL A 221 -23.68 -19.73 -2.10
N GLY A 222 -23.55 -20.28 -0.90
CA GLY A 222 -22.72 -19.72 0.15
C GLY A 222 -21.29 -20.27 0.09
N PHE A 223 -20.29 -19.43 0.35
CA PHE A 223 -18.92 -19.86 0.58
C PHE A 223 -18.31 -19.12 1.76
N GLY A 224 -17.76 -19.86 2.73
CA GLY A 224 -17.21 -19.27 3.94
C GLY A 224 -16.46 -20.27 4.82
N SER A 225 -16.13 -19.86 6.05
CA SER A 225 -15.54 -20.76 7.04
C SER A 225 -16.60 -21.29 8.01
N GLY A 226 -16.48 -22.56 8.40
CA GLY A 226 -17.30 -23.18 9.44
C GLY A 226 -16.91 -22.78 10.87
N SER A 227 -15.84 -22.01 11.05
CA SER A 227 -15.32 -21.66 12.37
C SER A 227 -15.86 -20.36 12.94
N SER A 228 -16.73 -20.53 13.94
CA SER A 228 -16.71 -19.83 15.23
C SER A 228 -16.52 -18.31 15.20
N TYR A 229 -17.55 -17.59 14.75
CA TYR A 229 -18.04 -16.40 15.47
C TYR A 229 -19.57 -16.44 15.40
N SER A 230 -20.20 -16.73 16.55
CA SER A 230 -21.64 -16.96 16.78
C SER A 230 -22.29 -18.05 15.90
N GLY A 231 -22.48 -19.24 16.45
CA GLY A 231 -23.26 -20.35 15.85
C GLY A 231 -24.73 -20.04 15.54
N HIS A 232 -25.22 -18.83 15.84
CA HIS A 232 -26.54 -18.36 15.42
C HIS A 232 -26.51 -17.51 14.14
N ASP A 233 -25.43 -16.77 13.83
CA ASP A 233 -25.40 -15.84 12.67
C ASP A 233 -25.00 -16.51 11.35
N HIS A 234 -24.25 -17.61 11.39
CA HIS A 234 -23.91 -18.41 10.20
C HIS A 234 -25.17 -18.90 9.46
N HIS A 235 -26.22 -19.25 10.22
CA HIS A 235 -27.48 -19.69 9.65
C HIS A 235 -28.27 -18.56 8.99
N HIS A 236 -28.10 -17.31 9.43
CA HIS A 236 -28.80 -16.17 8.84
C HIS A 236 -28.17 -15.69 7.53
N LEU A 237 -26.84 -15.61 7.47
CA LEU A 237 -26.13 -15.16 6.27
C LEU A 237 -26.44 -16.04 5.05
N PHE A 238 -26.39 -17.35 5.25
CA PHE A 238 -26.61 -18.34 4.20
C PHE A 238 -28.03 -18.90 4.20
N SER A 239 -28.97 -18.27 4.92
CA SER A 239 -30.38 -18.73 4.99
C SER A 239 -31.06 -18.76 3.63
N TRP A 240 -30.59 -17.95 2.69
CA TRP A 240 -31.08 -17.86 1.32
C TRP A 240 -30.31 -18.75 0.33
N CYS A 241 -29.26 -19.45 0.78
CA CYS A 241 -28.45 -20.30 -0.09
C CYS A 241 -29.04 -21.70 -0.21
N LYS A 242 -28.95 -22.29 -1.40
CA LYS A 242 -29.31 -23.68 -1.65
C LYS A 242 -28.23 -24.63 -1.13
N GLU A 243 -26.97 -24.30 -1.44
CA GLU A 243 -25.77 -25.02 -1.00
C GLU A 243 -24.79 -24.04 -0.33
N VAL A 244 -24.07 -24.51 0.68
CA VAL A 244 -23.08 -23.72 1.40
C VAL A 244 -21.80 -24.51 1.54
N TYR A 245 -20.74 -24.03 0.88
CA TYR A 245 -19.39 -24.54 0.99
C TYR A 245 -18.72 -23.93 2.22
N LEU A 246 -18.40 -24.79 3.19
CA LEU A 246 -17.71 -24.38 4.42
C LEU A 246 -16.32 -24.98 4.47
N VAL A 247 -15.34 -24.12 4.70
CA VAL A 247 -13.93 -24.47 4.89
C VAL A 247 -13.65 -24.57 6.38
N THR A 248 -12.90 -25.57 6.82
CA THR A 248 -12.52 -25.66 8.24
C THR A 248 -11.29 -24.79 8.55
N PRO A 249 -11.04 -24.40 9.81
CA PRO A 249 -9.80 -23.72 10.21
C PRO A 249 -8.54 -24.46 9.81
N GLU A 250 -8.57 -25.79 9.90
CA GLU A 250 -7.43 -26.65 9.59
C GLU A 250 -7.12 -26.65 8.10
N GLU A 251 -8.16 -26.66 7.25
CA GLU A 251 -8.01 -26.51 5.79
C GLU A 251 -7.48 -25.12 5.44
N LYS A 252 -8.06 -24.10 6.07
CA LYS A 252 -7.68 -22.70 5.86
C LYS A 252 -6.25 -22.40 6.28
N GLY A 253 -5.77 -23.05 7.35
CA GLY A 253 -4.38 -22.97 7.80
C GLY A 253 -3.36 -23.52 6.79
N LYS A 254 -3.80 -24.37 5.86
CA LYS A 254 -2.98 -24.95 4.78
C LYS A 254 -3.00 -24.11 3.50
N TRP A 255 -3.80 -23.04 3.44
CA TRP A 255 -3.94 -22.24 2.24
C TRP A 255 -2.65 -21.51 1.87
N SER A 256 -2.40 -21.49 0.57
CA SER A 256 -1.26 -20.82 -0.02
C SER A 256 -1.52 -19.31 -0.14
N PRO A 257 -0.51 -18.45 0.10
CA PRO A 257 -0.64 -17.03 -0.23
C PRO A 257 -0.91 -16.87 -1.72
N LEU A 258 -1.80 -15.96 -2.09
CA LEU A 258 -2.03 -15.61 -3.48
C LEU A 258 -0.73 -15.04 -4.12
N PRO A 259 -0.20 -15.66 -5.18
CA PRO A 259 0.97 -15.12 -5.89
C PRO A 259 0.64 -13.79 -6.58
N ARG A 260 1.60 -12.87 -6.61
CA ARG A 260 1.41 -11.49 -7.13
C ARG A 260 1.04 -11.45 -8.61
N ASP A 261 1.60 -12.36 -9.39
CA ASP A 261 1.31 -12.57 -10.81
C ASP A 261 -0.12 -13.08 -11.06
N GLN A 262 -0.80 -13.58 -10.03
CA GLN A 262 -2.16 -14.09 -10.11
C GLN A 262 -3.21 -13.13 -9.52
N TYR A 263 -2.81 -11.91 -9.12
CA TYR A 263 -3.77 -10.90 -8.67
C TYR A 263 -4.72 -10.54 -9.82
N PRO A 264 -6.06 -10.57 -9.62
CA PRO A 264 -7.00 -10.23 -10.70
C PRO A 264 -6.76 -8.82 -11.26
N LYS A 265 -6.34 -7.90 -10.39
CA LYS A 265 -5.79 -6.60 -10.77
C LYS A 265 -4.39 -6.42 -10.19
N PRO A 266 -3.37 -6.09 -11.03
CA PRO A 266 -2.01 -5.84 -10.57
C PRO A 266 -1.94 -4.71 -9.52
N LEU A 267 -1.23 -4.96 -8.42
CA LEU A 267 -0.94 -3.96 -7.39
C LEU A 267 0.26 -3.12 -7.81
N ILE A 268 0.01 -2.06 -8.58
CA ILE A 268 1.06 -1.15 -9.07
C ILE A 268 1.28 0.00 -8.08
N PHE A 269 0.21 0.50 -7.48
CA PHE A 269 0.25 1.63 -6.56
C PHE A 269 -0.41 1.30 -5.24
N HIS A 270 0.36 1.53 -4.17
CA HIS A 270 -0.16 1.60 -2.81
C HIS A 270 0.56 2.73 -2.06
N ASP A 271 -0.06 3.23 -1.00
CA ASP A 271 0.50 4.24 -0.12
C ASP A 271 0.30 3.84 1.33
N GLY A 272 1.41 3.63 2.04
CA GLY A 272 1.46 3.37 3.46
C GLY A 272 2.86 3.66 3.99
N ARG A 273 2.98 3.93 5.27
CA ARG A 273 4.27 4.12 5.95
C ARG A 273 4.88 2.78 6.33
N LEU A 274 4.06 1.81 6.75
CA LEU A 274 4.52 0.48 7.15
C LEU A 274 4.89 -0.40 5.95
N ALA A 275 6.07 -1.02 6.02
CA ALA A 275 6.57 -1.95 5.01
C ALA A 275 6.22 -3.43 5.29
N PHE A 276 5.64 -3.71 6.46
CA PHE A 276 5.29 -5.04 6.92
C PHE A 276 3.80 -5.12 7.29
N ARG A 277 3.25 -6.34 7.38
CA ARG A 277 1.91 -6.58 7.92
C ARG A 277 1.94 -6.43 9.45
N PRO A 278 1.19 -5.50 10.06
CA PRO A 278 1.30 -5.23 11.49
C PRO A 278 0.54 -6.25 12.33
N THR A 279 1.09 -7.47 12.46
CA THR A 279 0.65 -8.41 13.50
C THR A 279 0.93 -7.83 14.90
N PRO A 280 0.27 -8.30 15.97
CA PRO A 280 0.52 -7.80 17.32
C PRO A 280 2.02 -7.82 17.71
N GLU A 281 2.72 -8.91 17.37
CA GLU A 281 4.13 -9.12 17.70
C GLU A 281 5.03 -8.18 16.87
N ALA A 282 4.77 -8.08 15.56
CA ALA A 282 5.53 -7.19 14.69
C ALA A 282 5.30 -5.71 15.03
N THR A 283 4.08 -5.37 15.45
CA THR A 283 3.73 -4.01 15.90
C THR A 283 4.42 -3.69 17.23
N LEU A 284 4.44 -4.63 18.17
CA LEU A 284 5.20 -4.49 19.42
C LEU A 284 6.69 -4.29 19.14
N ALA A 285 7.28 -5.11 18.27
CA ALA A 285 8.69 -4.97 17.87
C ALA A 285 8.99 -3.60 17.25
N MET A 286 8.11 -3.09 16.39
CA MET A 286 8.22 -1.74 15.84
C MET A 286 8.17 -0.67 16.92
N PHE A 287 7.24 -0.74 17.89
CA PHE A 287 7.13 0.25 18.96
C PHE A 287 8.31 0.19 19.95
N ILE A 288 8.87 -0.99 20.21
CA ILE A 288 10.12 -1.14 20.98
C ILE A 288 11.28 -0.51 20.23
N TRP A 289 11.34 -0.64 18.90
CA TRP A 289 12.40 -0.07 18.07
C TRP A 289 12.31 1.45 17.91
N LEU A 290 11.10 2.02 17.89
CA LEU A 290 10.86 3.44 17.58
C LEU A 290 11.73 4.41 18.42
N PRO A 291 11.83 4.29 19.76
CA PRO A 291 12.69 5.16 20.58
C PRO A 291 14.17 5.14 20.19
N PHE A 292 14.70 4.00 19.74
CA PHE A 292 16.09 3.86 19.28
C PHE A 292 16.28 4.36 17.85
N SER A 293 15.25 4.21 17.02
CA SER A 293 15.29 4.58 15.61
C SER A 293 15.40 6.09 15.38
N LEU A 294 14.84 6.91 16.29
CA LEU A 294 14.86 8.38 16.20
C LEU A 294 16.27 8.98 16.31
N PRO A 295 17.05 8.72 17.37
CA PRO A 295 18.44 9.20 17.41
C PRO A 295 19.29 8.55 16.32
N LEU A 296 19.05 7.28 15.98
CA LEU A 296 19.78 6.58 14.93
C LEU A 296 19.57 7.20 13.54
N THR A 297 18.34 7.59 13.19
CA THR A 297 18.06 8.23 11.89
C THR A 297 18.70 9.62 11.80
N ILE A 298 18.70 10.38 12.91
CA ILE A 298 19.38 11.67 12.99
C ILE A 298 20.89 11.47 12.79
N PHE A 299 21.49 10.53 13.52
CA PHE A 299 22.91 10.20 13.38
C PHE A 299 23.26 9.80 11.95
N ARG A 300 22.53 8.84 11.36
CA ARG A 300 22.75 8.37 9.98
C ARG A 300 22.64 9.51 8.97
N THR A 301 21.65 10.38 9.13
CA THR A 301 21.43 11.53 8.24
C THR A 301 22.56 12.54 8.37
N LEU A 302 22.99 12.88 9.58
CA LEU A 302 24.09 13.81 9.83
C LEU A 302 25.40 13.29 9.23
N ILE A 303 25.74 12.01 9.47
CA ILE A 303 26.93 11.37 8.91
C ILE A 303 26.89 11.43 7.38
N PHE A 304 25.74 11.13 6.78
CA PHE A 304 25.60 11.10 5.33
C PHE A 304 25.72 12.48 4.68
N VAL A 305 25.22 13.53 5.33
CA VAL A 305 25.22 14.90 4.78
C VAL A 305 26.54 15.65 5.05
N THR A 306 27.23 15.36 6.17
CA THR A 306 28.40 16.14 6.60
C THR A 306 29.74 15.55 6.20
N LEU A 307 29.86 14.22 6.09
CA LEU A 307 31.13 13.56 5.80
C LEU A 307 31.29 13.20 4.32
N PRO A 308 32.53 13.09 3.81
CA PRO A 308 32.79 12.55 2.48
C PRO A 308 32.15 11.17 2.29
N TYR A 309 31.67 10.88 1.07
CA TYR A 309 30.89 9.67 0.80
C TYR A 309 31.59 8.36 1.16
N SER A 310 32.90 8.25 0.92
CA SER A 310 33.68 7.06 1.30
C SER A 310 33.62 6.77 2.81
N ILE A 311 33.67 7.81 3.63
CA ILE A 311 33.61 7.71 5.10
C ILE A 311 32.16 7.50 5.55
N SER A 312 31.21 8.25 4.99
CA SER A 312 29.81 8.18 5.40
C SER A 312 29.17 6.83 5.07
N VAL A 313 29.53 6.21 3.94
CA VAL A 313 29.09 4.86 3.56
C VAL A 313 29.68 3.80 4.50
N ALA A 314 30.95 3.94 4.89
CA ALA A 314 31.58 3.03 5.85
C ALA A 314 30.91 3.10 7.23
N ILE A 315 30.72 4.30 7.78
CA ILE A 315 30.02 4.50 9.06
C ILE A 315 28.56 4.05 8.94
N GLY A 316 27.89 4.36 7.82
CA GLY A 316 26.54 3.89 7.52
C GLY A 316 26.44 2.37 7.63
N SER A 317 27.40 1.64 7.06
CA SER A 317 27.49 0.18 7.12
C SER A 317 27.61 -0.35 8.54
N ILE A 318 28.45 0.27 9.38
CA ILE A 318 28.58 -0.08 10.81
C ILE A 318 27.26 0.10 11.54
N THR A 319 26.52 1.17 11.23
CA THR A 319 25.20 1.38 11.85
C THR A 319 24.10 0.51 11.28
N GLY A 320 24.34 -0.28 10.22
CA GLY A 320 23.39 -1.21 9.63
C GLY A 320 22.79 -0.79 8.27
N VAL A 321 23.23 0.31 7.67
CA VAL A 321 22.85 0.69 6.30
C VAL A 321 23.68 -0.10 5.30
N ARG A 322 23.06 -0.99 4.53
CA ARG A 322 23.76 -1.77 3.52
C ARG A 322 23.72 -1.06 2.17
N THR A 323 24.88 -0.86 1.56
CA THR A 323 24.96 -0.39 0.17
C THR A 323 25.72 -1.41 -0.66
N ARG A 324 25.16 -1.82 -1.79
CA ARG A 324 25.81 -2.72 -2.74
C ARG A 324 25.93 -2.04 -4.08
N VAL A 325 27.15 -2.04 -4.62
CA VAL A 325 27.41 -1.59 -5.99
C VAL A 325 27.55 -2.82 -6.88
N ILE A 326 26.82 -2.85 -7.98
CA ILE A 326 26.89 -3.89 -9.01
C ILE A 326 27.49 -3.21 -10.26
N ASN A 327 28.58 -3.79 -10.76
CA ASN A 327 29.45 -3.23 -11.79
C ASN A 327 30.13 -1.90 -11.41
N SER A 328 31.27 -1.61 -12.01
CA SER A 328 31.93 -0.31 -11.84
C SER A 328 31.27 0.74 -12.72
N PRO A 329 31.19 2.01 -12.27
CA PRO A 329 30.80 3.11 -13.14
C PRO A 329 31.69 3.14 -14.39
N VAL A 330 31.07 3.30 -15.56
CA VAL A 330 31.79 3.40 -16.83
C VAL A 330 32.74 4.61 -16.77
N SER A 331 34.04 4.33 -16.69
CA SER A 331 35.11 5.34 -16.65
C SER A 331 35.66 5.54 -18.06
N ASN A 332 35.62 6.77 -18.57
CA ASN A 332 36.20 7.13 -19.88
C ASN A 332 37.75 7.22 -19.83
N THR A 333 38.44 6.28 -19.19
CA THR A 333 39.92 6.28 -19.07
C THR A 333 40.64 5.27 -19.96
N ASN A 334 39.93 4.39 -20.68
CA ASN A 334 40.57 3.47 -21.61
C ASN A 334 40.20 3.78 -23.06
N GLY A 335 41.00 4.63 -23.68
CA GLY A 335 40.96 4.89 -25.11
C GLY A 335 41.89 6.03 -25.49
N HIS A 336 43.14 5.71 -25.84
CA HIS A 336 43.96 6.55 -26.70
C HIS A 336 43.24 6.74 -28.05
N ALA A 337 42.29 7.67 -28.09
CA ALA A 337 41.76 8.25 -29.31
C ALA A 337 41.93 9.76 -29.14
N LYS A 338 42.86 10.33 -29.90
CA LYS A 338 42.88 11.78 -30.19
C LYS A 338 41.48 12.14 -30.68
N ARG A 339 40.67 12.77 -29.82
CA ARG A 339 39.46 13.46 -30.24
C ARG A 339 39.72 14.95 -30.05
N ASP A 340 39.58 15.67 -31.15
CA ASP A 340 39.59 17.11 -31.22
C ASP A 340 38.77 17.72 -30.07
N ASN A 341 39.33 18.75 -29.45
CA ASN A 341 38.72 19.53 -28.37
C ASN A 341 37.20 19.73 -28.59
N PRO A 342 36.32 19.06 -27.83
CA PRO A 342 34.92 19.43 -27.85
C PRO A 342 34.79 20.81 -27.22
N LYS A 343 34.28 21.78 -27.99
CA LYS A 343 34.18 23.21 -27.63
C LYS A 343 33.35 23.54 -26.37
N ASN A 344 32.84 22.56 -25.63
CA ASN A 344 32.31 22.67 -24.27
C ASN A 344 32.11 21.25 -23.73
N PRO A 345 32.87 20.78 -22.72
CA PRO A 345 32.62 19.46 -22.13
C PRO A 345 31.26 19.49 -21.43
N LYS A 346 30.25 18.85 -22.04
CA LYS A 346 28.95 18.61 -21.39
C LYS A 346 29.14 17.51 -20.35
N GLY A 347 28.57 17.69 -19.16
CA GLY A 347 28.53 16.66 -18.12
C GLY A 347 27.74 15.44 -18.54
N HIS A 348 27.95 14.34 -17.83
CA HIS A 348 27.28 13.07 -18.13
C HIS A 348 25.84 13.07 -17.60
N LEU A 349 24.92 12.51 -18.38
CA LEU A 349 23.52 12.32 -17.98
C LEU A 349 23.29 10.88 -17.49
N TYR A 350 23.02 10.74 -16.20
CA TYR A 350 22.63 9.48 -15.57
C TYR A 350 21.11 9.34 -15.54
N VAL A 351 20.60 8.23 -16.05
CA VAL A 351 19.16 7.93 -16.10
C VAL A 351 18.88 6.70 -15.25
N CYS A 352 17.96 6.83 -14.30
CA CYS A 352 17.65 5.76 -13.34
C CYS A 352 16.15 5.60 -13.08
N ASN A 353 15.74 4.42 -12.61
CA ASN A 353 14.40 4.24 -12.06
C ASN A 353 14.24 5.02 -10.75
N HIS A 354 12.99 5.16 -10.28
CA HIS A 354 12.67 5.99 -9.12
C HIS A 354 11.97 5.20 -8.02
N ARG A 355 12.67 4.95 -6.92
CA ARG A 355 12.20 4.29 -5.71
C ARG A 355 11.97 5.25 -4.57
N THR A 356 12.89 6.17 -4.30
CA THR A 356 12.86 7.09 -3.15
C THR A 356 13.46 8.44 -3.51
N LEU A 357 13.39 9.42 -2.60
CA LEU A 357 14.13 10.68 -2.80
C LEU A 357 15.65 10.51 -2.68
N LEU A 358 16.12 9.37 -2.16
CA LEU A 358 17.55 9.10 -1.95
C LEU A 358 18.24 8.55 -3.21
N ASP A 359 17.49 8.24 -4.27
CA ASP A 359 18.03 7.57 -5.46
C ASP A 359 19.20 8.34 -6.09
N PRO A 360 19.08 9.65 -6.38
CA PRO A 360 20.20 10.40 -6.97
C PRO A 360 21.34 10.59 -5.98
N ILE A 361 21.03 10.58 -4.68
CA ILE A 361 22.01 10.72 -3.60
C ILE A 361 22.88 9.46 -3.49
N TYR A 362 22.29 8.27 -3.62
CA TYR A 362 23.04 7.01 -3.68
C TYR A 362 23.90 6.93 -4.94
N ILE A 363 23.41 7.40 -6.09
CA ILE A 363 24.21 7.49 -7.31
C ILE A 363 25.44 8.41 -7.07
N ALA A 364 25.24 9.59 -6.49
CA ALA A 364 26.33 10.51 -6.15
C ALA A 364 27.38 9.86 -5.23
N ALA A 365 26.91 9.17 -4.19
CA ALA A 365 27.77 8.51 -3.23
C ALA A 365 28.57 7.37 -3.85
N MET A 366 27.95 6.54 -4.71
CA MET A 366 28.61 5.40 -5.34
C MET A 366 29.54 5.81 -6.49
N LEU A 367 29.29 6.95 -7.14
CA LEU A 367 30.25 7.60 -8.04
C LEU A 367 31.39 8.30 -7.30
N ASN A 368 31.26 8.48 -5.97
CA ASN A 368 32.13 9.32 -5.16
C ASN A 368 32.38 10.71 -5.77
N LYS A 369 31.33 11.30 -6.37
CA LYS A 369 31.37 12.57 -7.10
C LYS A 369 30.11 13.38 -6.82
N LYS A 370 30.25 14.72 -6.80
CA LYS A 370 29.10 15.62 -6.76
C LYS A 370 28.38 15.59 -8.11
N VAL A 371 27.11 15.20 -8.10
CA VAL A 371 26.20 15.23 -9.25
C VAL A 371 24.98 16.09 -8.88
N SER A 372 24.36 16.74 -9.85
CA SER A 372 23.09 17.44 -9.63
C SER A 372 21.91 16.51 -9.91
N ALA A 373 20.76 16.73 -9.27
CA ALA A 373 19.58 15.91 -9.47
C ALA A 373 18.35 16.73 -9.87
N VAL A 374 17.59 16.22 -10.83
CA VAL A 374 16.33 16.82 -11.26
C VAL A 374 15.17 16.40 -10.37
N THR A 375 14.33 17.35 -9.95
CA THR A 375 13.24 17.10 -9.00
C THR A 375 11.92 17.76 -9.44
N TYR A 376 10.81 17.02 -9.40
CA TYR A 376 9.49 17.54 -9.79
C TYR A 376 8.64 18.07 -8.62
N SER A 377 8.86 17.58 -7.42
CA SER A 377 7.98 17.85 -6.26
C SER A 377 8.69 17.51 -4.95
N VAL A 378 9.80 18.20 -4.68
CA VAL A 378 10.57 18.07 -3.43
C VAL A 378 10.23 19.23 -2.50
N SER A 379 10.14 18.96 -1.20
CA SER A 379 9.87 20.00 -0.21
C SER A 379 11.08 20.95 -0.08
N LEU A 380 10.85 22.21 0.33
CA LEU A 380 11.95 23.15 0.59
C LEU A 380 12.94 22.61 1.63
N LEU A 381 12.43 21.94 2.67
CA LEU A 381 13.27 21.35 3.71
C LEU A 381 14.14 20.22 3.17
N SER A 382 13.57 19.34 2.33
CA SER A 382 14.31 18.24 1.69
C SER A 382 15.42 18.74 0.75
N GLU A 383 15.20 19.86 0.07
CA GLU A 383 16.20 20.52 -0.76
C GLU A 383 17.30 21.15 0.09
N TRP A 384 16.95 21.82 1.19
CA TRP A 384 17.91 22.43 2.10
C TRP A 384 18.86 21.42 2.75
N ILE A 385 18.36 20.23 3.12
CA ILE A 385 19.17 19.15 3.70
C ILE A 385 19.87 18.27 2.66
N SER A 386 19.65 18.50 1.35
CA SER A 386 20.19 17.66 0.30
C SER A 386 21.72 17.82 0.21
N PRO A 387 22.50 16.72 0.21
CA PRO A 387 23.96 16.80 0.03
C PRO A 387 24.36 17.10 -1.42
N ILE A 388 23.40 17.07 -2.36
CA ILE A 388 23.59 17.35 -3.78
C ILE A 388 22.71 18.51 -4.25
N PRO A 389 23.14 19.28 -5.26
CA PRO A 389 22.31 20.32 -5.85
C PRO A 389 21.03 19.73 -6.48
N THR A 390 19.87 20.32 -6.18
CA THR A 390 18.59 19.92 -6.77
C THR A 390 18.09 20.97 -7.75
N ILE A 391 17.65 20.54 -8.92
CA ILE A 391 17.07 21.40 -9.95
C ILE A 391 15.56 21.15 -9.97
N ARG A 392 14.78 22.15 -9.57
CA ARG A 392 13.31 22.08 -9.61
C ARG A 392 12.81 22.20 -11.04
N LEU A 393 11.96 21.27 -11.46
CA LEU A 393 11.22 21.35 -12.71
C LEU A 393 9.87 22.05 -12.53
N THR A 394 9.47 22.83 -13.52
CA THR A 394 8.22 23.61 -13.56
C THR A 394 7.07 22.84 -14.18
N ARG A 395 7.33 21.71 -14.85
CA ARG A 395 6.38 20.98 -15.70
C ARG A 395 6.02 21.72 -17.00
N ASP A 396 6.76 22.77 -17.32
CA ASP A 396 6.79 23.36 -18.65
C ASP A 396 7.97 22.75 -19.41
N ARG A 397 7.70 22.16 -20.58
CA ARG A 397 8.68 21.36 -21.31
C ARG A 397 9.92 22.17 -21.70
N GLU A 398 9.72 23.39 -22.18
CA GLU A 398 10.81 24.22 -22.70
C GLU A 398 11.63 24.85 -21.58
N GLU A 399 10.98 25.28 -20.49
CA GLU A 399 11.69 25.73 -19.29
C GLU A 399 12.46 24.59 -18.62
N ASP A 400 11.87 23.39 -18.54
CA ASP A 400 12.53 22.20 -18.01
C ASP A 400 13.73 21.79 -18.88
N ARG A 401 13.60 21.83 -20.22
CA ARG A 401 14.70 21.64 -21.19
C ARG A 401 15.85 22.60 -20.86
N ARG A 402 15.57 23.90 -20.80
CA ARG A 402 16.57 24.96 -20.56
C ARG A 402 17.30 24.77 -19.23
N ARG A 403 16.58 24.40 -18.16
CA ARG A 403 17.18 24.13 -16.84
C ARG A 403 18.11 22.93 -16.86
N MET A 404 17.69 21.84 -17.51
CA MET A 404 18.49 20.63 -17.63
C MET A 404 19.74 20.85 -18.48
N GLU A 405 19.64 21.59 -19.59
CA GLU A 405 20.79 21.97 -20.42
C GLU A 405 21.81 22.80 -19.64
N LYS A 406 21.34 23.81 -18.89
CA LYS A 406 22.19 24.63 -18.03
C LYS A 406 22.90 23.78 -16.97
N ALA A 407 22.21 22.82 -16.38
CA ALA A 407 22.81 21.92 -15.38
C ALA A 407 23.87 21.00 -16.00
N LEU A 408 23.61 20.44 -17.18
CA LEU A 408 24.56 19.62 -17.92
C LEU A 408 25.81 20.40 -18.36
N GLN A 409 25.69 21.70 -18.59
CA GLN A 409 26.86 22.57 -18.84
C GLN A 409 27.72 22.77 -17.58
N GLN A 410 27.13 22.66 -16.39
CA GLN A 410 27.82 22.86 -15.11
C GLN A 410 28.40 21.57 -14.53
N GLY A 411 27.90 20.40 -14.93
CA GLY A 411 28.40 19.11 -14.48
C GLY A 411 27.45 17.95 -14.77
N ASP A 412 27.69 16.83 -14.09
CA ASP A 412 26.89 15.62 -14.26
C ASP A 412 25.49 15.79 -13.66
N LEU A 413 24.49 15.20 -14.33
CA LEU A 413 23.08 15.31 -13.99
C LEU A 413 22.46 13.93 -13.84
N VAL A 414 21.70 13.72 -12.76
CA VAL A 414 20.88 12.52 -12.54
C VAL A 414 19.42 12.86 -12.78
N VAL A 415 18.74 11.99 -13.54
CA VAL A 415 17.32 12.12 -13.86
C VAL A 415 16.60 10.81 -13.57
N CYS A 416 15.45 10.93 -12.91
CA CYS A 416 14.45 9.89 -12.76
C CYS A 416 13.28 10.16 -13.73
N PRO A 417 13.30 9.64 -14.98
CA PRO A 417 12.33 9.99 -16.01
C PRO A 417 10.90 9.54 -15.71
N GLU A 418 10.69 8.67 -14.70
CA GLU A 418 9.37 8.32 -14.16
C GLU A 418 8.62 9.54 -13.58
N GLY A 419 9.36 10.52 -13.05
CA GLY A 419 8.81 11.74 -12.44
C GLY A 419 8.06 11.53 -11.12
N THR A 420 7.94 10.29 -10.64
CA THR A 420 7.45 9.94 -9.30
C THR A 420 7.96 8.57 -8.91
N THR A 421 8.05 8.31 -7.61
CA THR A 421 8.52 7.02 -7.08
C THR A 421 7.56 5.88 -7.39
N CYS A 422 8.07 4.67 -7.57
CA CYS A 422 7.32 3.43 -7.57
C CYS A 422 7.92 2.52 -6.49
N ARG A 423 7.08 1.82 -5.70
CA ARG A 423 7.51 0.89 -4.63
C ARG A 423 7.37 -0.57 -5.04
N GLU A 424 6.54 -0.83 -6.03
CA GLU A 424 6.25 -2.18 -6.51
C GLU A 424 7.19 -2.51 -7.69
N PRO A 425 7.34 -3.78 -8.10
CA PRO A 425 8.30 -4.19 -9.13
C PRO A 425 7.86 -3.81 -10.55
N TYR A 426 7.53 -2.53 -10.72
CA TYR A 426 7.10 -1.90 -11.96
C TYR A 426 7.91 -0.64 -12.22
N LEU A 427 8.17 -0.36 -13.50
CA LEU A 427 8.69 0.94 -13.95
C LEU A 427 7.57 1.77 -14.54
N LEU A 428 7.44 3.01 -14.07
CA LEU A 428 6.52 3.97 -14.68
C LEU A 428 7.04 4.46 -16.02
N ARG A 429 6.16 5.07 -16.81
CA ARG A 429 6.51 5.58 -18.14
C ARG A 429 7.65 6.59 -18.05
N PHE A 430 8.70 6.37 -18.81
CA PHE A 430 9.82 7.30 -18.91
C PHE A 430 9.46 8.50 -19.80
N SER A 431 9.75 9.71 -19.31
CA SER A 431 9.69 10.93 -20.11
C SER A 431 10.86 10.99 -21.10
N PRO A 432 10.64 11.35 -22.38
CA PRO A 432 11.72 11.44 -23.37
C PRO A 432 12.59 12.69 -23.23
N LEU A 433 12.14 13.71 -22.48
CA LEU A 433 12.76 15.04 -22.46
C LEU A 433 14.27 15.01 -22.19
N SER A 434 14.72 14.22 -21.21
CA SER A 434 16.13 14.15 -20.84
C SER A 434 17.00 13.53 -21.93
N LEU A 435 16.43 12.64 -22.74
CA LEU A 435 17.14 11.92 -23.79
C LEU A 435 17.34 12.78 -25.05
N GLU A 436 16.59 13.87 -25.18
CA GLU A 436 16.73 14.84 -26.28
C GLU A 436 17.95 15.77 -26.11
N LEU A 437 18.60 15.79 -24.93
CA LEU A 437 19.59 16.81 -24.57
C LEU A 437 21.04 16.41 -24.84
N VAL A 438 21.30 15.11 -24.93
CA VAL A 438 22.64 14.50 -25.02
C VAL A 438 22.61 13.35 -26.00
N ASP A 439 23.76 12.95 -26.53
CA ASP A 439 23.88 11.88 -27.53
C ASP A 439 24.07 10.47 -26.90
N GLU A 440 24.47 10.43 -25.63
CA GLU A 440 24.69 9.22 -24.83
C GLU A 440 24.17 9.43 -23.40
N VAL A 441 23.61 8.37 -22.80
CA VAL A 441 23.18 8.34 -21.40
C VAL A 441 23.77 7.17 -20.64
N TYR A 442 24.01 7.37 -19.35
CA TYR A 442 24.52 6.37 -18.42
C TYR A 442 23.36 5.78 -17.64
N LEU A 443 23.09 4.49 -17.82
CA LEU A 443 21.95 3.85 -17.19
C LEU A 443 22.33 3.36 -15.79
N VAL A 444 21.43 3.55 -14.82
CA VAL A 444 21.61 3.07 -13.45
C VAL A 444 20.32 2.43 -12.95
N ALA A 445 20.41 1.17 -12.53
CA ALA A 445 19.29 0.44 -11.95
C ALA A 445 19.41 0.44 -10.41
N LEU A 446 18.30 0.72 -9.73
CA LEU A 446 18.25 0.95 -8.28
C LEU A 446 17.18 0.09 -7.62
N VAL A 447 17.57 -0.60 -6.55
CA VAL A 447 16.63 -1.33 -5.67
C VAL A 447 16.85 -0.89 -4.24
N ASN A 448 15.76 -0.53 -3.55
CA ASN A 448 15.79 -0.23 -2.13
C ASN A 448 15.01 -1.29 -1.34
N TRP A 449 15.52 -1.63 -0.16
CA TRP A 449 14.88 -2.55 0.77
C TRP A 449 14.58 -1.84 2.08
N SER A 450 13.37 -2.05 2.57
CA SER A 450 12.88 -1.46 3.83
C SER A 450 12.06 -2.51 4.57
N SER A 451 12.36 -2.70 5.86
CA SER A 451 11.76 -3.76 6.67
C SER A 451 10.63 -3.26 7.58
N MET A 452 10.68 -2.00 8.00
CA MET A 452 9.71 -1.38 8.91
C MET A 452 8.97 -0.24 8.25
N PHE A 453 9.71 0.73 7.69
CA PHE A 453 9.12 1.94 7.14
C PHE A 453 9.56 2.17 5.71
N TYR A 454 8.60 2.41 4.84
CA TYR A 454 8.94 2.84 3.51
C TYR A 454 9.49 4.28 3.48
N GLY A 455 10.51 4.48 2.64
CA GLY A 455 11.16 5.76 2.38
C GLY A 455 10.45 6.66 1.37
N ASN A 456 9.13 6.55 1.22
CA ASN A 456 8.32 7.36 0.31
C ASN A 456 6.85 7.41 0.78
N SER A 457 6.14 8.50 0.49
CA SER A 457 4.69 8.61 0.74
C SER A 457 4.01 9.59 -0.23
N THR A 458 2.71 9.40 -0.48
CA THR A 458 1.88 10.44 -1.14
C THR A 458 1.18 11.38 -0.15
N GLY A 459 1.40 11.18 1.15
CA GLY A 459 0.91 12.01 2.24
C GLY A 459 1.58 13.40 2.33
N ARG A 460 1.15 14.19 3.33
CA ARG A 460 1.51 15.61 3.47
C ARG A 460 2.97 15.85 3.89
N CYS A 461 3.60 14.93 4.64
CA CYS A 461 4.95 15.12 5.18
C CYS A 461 6.00 14.32 4.41
N LYS A 462 6.15 14.56 3.10
CA LYS A 462 7.14 13.88 2.25
C LYS A 462 8.58 14.14 2.67
N TRP A 463 8.83 15.25 3.37
CA TRP A 463 10.17 15.57 3.85
C TRP A 463 10.70 14.54 4.86
N LEU A 464 9.80 13.83 5.55
CA LEU A 464 10.16 12.75 6.48
C LEU A 464 10.55 11.46 5.78
N ASP A 465 10.35 11.33 4.47
CA ASP A 465 10.50 10.07 3.74
C ASP A 465 11.93 9.50 3.88
N SER A 466 12.96 10.34 3.73
CA SER A 466 14.36 9.94 3.95
C SER A 466 14.64 9.52 5.40
N PHE A 467 14.03 10.20 6.37
CA PHE A 467 14.19 9.87 7.79
C PHE A 467 13.55 8.51 8.11
N TYR A 468 12.36 8.24 7.58
CA TYR A 468 11.71 6.93 7.73
C TYR A 468 12.54 5.81 7.10
N TYR A 469 13.16 6.05 5.95
CA TYR A 469 14.09 5.09 5.38
C TYR A 469 15.25 4.76 6.35
N PHE A 470 15.90 5.79 6.90
CA PHE A 470 16.99 5.60 7.87
C PHE A 470 16.52 5.18 9.28
N MET A 471 15.23 5.17 9.58
CA MET A 471 14.67 4.57 10.80
C MET A 471 14.58 3.04 10.72
N ASN A 472 14.76 2.42 9.54
CA ASN A 472 14.77 0.97 9.44
C ASN A 472 15.99 0.39 10.20
N PRO A 473 15.90 -0.81 10.80
CA PRO A 473 17.06 -1.45 11.43
C PRO A 473 18.20 -1.69 10.43
N ARG A 474 17.87 -2.29 9.28
CA ARG A 474 18.83 -2.65 8.22
C ARG A 474 18.34 -2.24 6.83
N PRO A 475 18.24 -0.93 6.53
CA PRO A 475 17.90 -0.48 5.19
C PRO A 475 19.00 -0.91 4.21
N ALA A 476 18.62 -1.30 3.00
CA ALA A 476 19.58 -1.67 1.98
C ALA A 476 19.31 -0.99 0.64
N TYR A 477 20.38 -0.62 -0.05
CA TYR A 477 20.32 0.04 -1.34
C TYR A 477 21.29 -0.65 -2.31
N ASP A 478 20.75 -1.22 -3.37
CA ASP A 478 21.53 -1.80 -4.46
C ASP A 478 21.57 -0.80 -5.63
N VAL A 479 22.78 -0.53 -6.13
CA VAL A 479 23.05 0.39 -7.23
C VAL A 479 23.81 -0.36 -8.31
N GLU A 480 23.17 -0.59 -9.45
CA GLU A 480 23.77 -1.25 -10.59
C GLU A 480 24.06 -0.25 -11.71
N PHE A 481 25.35 -0.06 -12.00
CA PHE A 481 25.79 0.72 -13.14
C PHE A 481 25.74 -0.16 -14.39
N MET A 482 25.13 0.38 -15.45
CA MET A 482 24.94 -0.33 -16.72
C MET A 482 25.74 0.35 -17.82
N ASP A 483 25.81 -0.32 -18.98
CA ASP A 483 26.43 0.24 -20.17
C ASP A 483 25.71 1.52 -20.63
N LYS A 484 26.48 2.40 -21.28
CA LYS A 484 25.94 3.62 -21.87
C LYS A 484 25.08 3.29 -23.08
N MET A 485 24.02 4.06 -23.27
CA MET A 485 23.10 3.94 -24.41
C MET A 485 23.14 5.20 -25.26
N SER A 486 23.23 5.06 -26.59
CA SER A 486 23.06 6.19 -27.49
C SER A 486 21.61 6.64 -27.52
N THR A 487 21.38 7.94 -27.52
CA THR A 487 20.03 8.53 -27.65
C THR A 487 19.65 8.80 -29.11
N ARG A 488 20.63 8.80 -30.02
CA ARG A 488 20.44 9.00 -31.47
C ARG A 488 20.55 7.67 -32.21
N MET A 489 19.59 6.79 -31.96
CA MET A 489 19.57 5.46 -32.56
C MET A 489 18.95 5.49 -33.96
N VAL A 490 19.50 4.70 -34.87
CA VAL A 490 18.95 4.46 -36.22
C VAL A 490 18.61 2.99 -36.32
N ILE A 491 17.33 2.67 -36.57
CA ILE A 491 16.83 1.32 -36.76
C ILE A 491 16.17 1.28 -38.15
N ASP A 492 16.53 0.28 -38.96
CA ASP A 492 16.04 0.13 -40.34
C ASP A 492 16.22 1.40 -41.21
N GLY A 493 17.34 2.10 -41.01
CA GLY A 493 17.66 3.34 -41.73
C GLY A 493 16.87 4.58 -41.29
N LYS A 494 16.03 4.49 -40.25
CA LYS A 494 15.26 5.61 -39.70
C LYS A 494 15.73 5.99 -38.30
N THR A 495 15.89 7.29 -38.06
CA THR A 495 16.18 7.82 -36.74
C THR A 495 15.00 7.57 -35.81
N CYS A 496 15.27 6.97 -34.66
CA CYS A 496 14.26 6.67 -33.66
C CYS A 496 13.69 7.95 -33.04
N GLU A 497 12.38 8.00 -32.85
CA GLU A 497 11.77 9.06 -32.05
C GLU A 497 12.22 8.97 -30.59
N SER A 498 12.36 10.11 -29.90
CA SER A 498 12.79 10.16 -28.50
C SER A 498 11.88 9.35 -27.56
N LYS A 499 10.60 9.20 -27.89
CA LYS A 499 9.66 8.32 -27.16
C LYS A 499 10.04 6.85 -27.29
N HIS A 500 10.45 6.41 -28.48
CA HIS A 500 10.91 5.05 -28.71
C HIS A 500 12.20 4.77 -27.94
N VAL A 501 13.16 5.72 -27.98
CA VAL A 501 14.39 5.65 -27.18
C VAL A 501 14.08 5.58 -25.69
N ALA A 502 13.12 6.38 -25.19
CA ALA A 502 12.71 6.32 -23.79
C ALA A 502 12.14 4.95 -23.39
N ASN A 503 11.38 4.31 -24.27
CA ASN A 503 10.85 2.97 -24.03
C ASN A 503 11.97 1.90 -24.03
N MET A 504 12.98 2.04 -24.90
CA MET A 504 14.14 1.14 -24.90
C MET A 504 14.96 1.29 -23.61
N VAL A 505 15.23 2.53 -23.19
CA VAL A 505 15.91 2.82 -21.90
C VAL A 505 15.12 2.24 -20.71
N GLN A 506 13.79 2.41 -20.72
CA GLN A 506 12.91 1.81 -19.71
C GLN A 506 13.04 0.27 -19.72
N GLY A 507 13.03 -0.34 -20.91
CA GLY A 507 13.16 -1.78 -21.12
C GLY A 507 14.50 -2.34 -20.61
N GLU A 508 15.62 -1.66 -20.87
CA GLU A 508 16.93 -2.11 -20.38
C GLU A 508 17.01 -2.11 -18.85
N ILE A 509 16.56 -1.02 -18.21
CA ILE A 509 16.53 -0.95 -16.74
C ILE A 509 15.57 -2.00 -16.18
N SER A 510 14.41 -2.21 -16.81
CA SER A 510 13.44 -3.24 -16.45
C SER A 510 14.02 -4.65 -16.54
N ARG A 511 14.78 -4.94 -17.60
CA ARG A 511 15.42 -6.24 -17.82
C ARG A 511 16.42 -6.57 -16.72
N VAL A 512 17.26 -5.60 -16.32
CA VAL A 512 18.22 -5.78 -15.23
C VAL A 512 17.53 -5.96 -13.89
N LEU A 513 16.46 -5.21 -13.63
CA LEU A 513 15.72 -5.28 -12.37
C LEU A 513 14.76 -6.48 -12.27
N GLY A 514 14.40 -7.10 -13.39
CA GLY A 514 13.29 -8.04 -13.47
C GLY A 514 11.92 -7.39 -13.20
N PHE A 515 11.77 -6.09 -13.48
CA PHE A 515 10.55 -5.33 -13.24
C PHE A 515 9.69 -5.25 -14.49
N GLU A 516 8.38 -5.07 -14.34
CA GLU A 516 7.49 -4.89 -15.49
C GLU A 516 7.39 -3.42 -15.92
N CYS A 517 7.56 -3.16 -17.22
CA CYS A 517 7.38 -1.83 -17.79
C CYS A 517 5.91 -1.45 -17.88
N THR A 518 5.58 -0.21 -17.51
CA THR A 518 4.22 0.29 -17.64
C THR A 518 4.14 1.60 -18.41
N LYS A 519 2.93 1.93 -18.88
CA LYS A 519 2.59 3.24 -19.46
C LYS A 519 1.98 4.21 -18.44
N PHE A 520 1.94 3.84 -17.14
CA PHE A 520 1.36 4.69 -16.11
C PHE A 520 2.22 5.94 -15.88
N THR A 521 1.55 7.07 -15.68
CA THR A 521 2.19 8.35 -15.39
C THR A 521 1.98 8.74 -13.93
N ARG A 522 2.71 9.77 -13.50
CA ARG A 522 2.48 10.43 -12.23
C ARG A 522 1.02 10.83 -12.01
N GLU A 523 0.36 11.44 -12.99
CA GLU A 523 -1.04 11.84 -12.87
C GLU A 523 -1.93 10.66 -12.52
N LYS A 524 -1.73 9.52 -13.21
CA LYS A 524 -2.49 8.30 -12.97
C LYS A 524 -2.23 7.72 -11.58
N LYS A 525 -0.99 7.78 -11.09
CA LYS A 525 -0.65 7.39 -9.70
C LYS A 525 -1.42 8.20 -8.66
N TYR A 526 -1.37 9.54 -8.74
CA TYR A 526 -2.04 10.38 -7.74
C TYR A 526 -3.55 10.28 -7.83
N LEU A 527 -4.11 10.10 -9.03
CA LEU A 527 -5.54 9.86 -9.21
C LEU A 527 -5.98 8.58 -8.49
N MET A 528 -5.22 7.50 -8.66
CA MET A 528 -5.52 6.21 -8.01
C MET A 528 -5.34 6.25 -6.49
N LEU A 529 -4.26 6.87 -5.98
CA LEU A 529 -3.94 6.84 -4.55
C LEU A 529 -4.69 7.90 -3.74
N ALA A 530 -4.84 9.10 -4.29
CA ALA A 530 -5.32 10.27 -3.53
C ALA A 530 -6.60 10.89 -4.11
N GLY A 531 -7.06 10.44 -5.28
CA GLY A 531 -8.25 10.97 -5.95
C GLY A 531 -8.06 12.34 -6.59
N HIS A 532 -6.82 12.79 -6.81
CA HIS A 532 -6.51 14.07 -7.46
C HIS A 532 -5.30 13.93 -8.39
N LYS A 533 -5.10 14.86 -9.33
CA LYS A 533 -4.03 14.80 -10.36
C LYS A 533 -2.62 15.14 -9.83
N GLY A 534 -2.43 15.21 -8.51
CA GLY A 534 -1.14 15.59 -7.91
C GLY A 534 -0.74 17.05 -8.11
N VAL A 535 -1.67 17.94 -8.46
CA VAL A 535 -1.50 19.40 -8.32
C VAL A 535 -1.77 19.74 -6.86
N VAL A 536 -0.81 20.34 -6.18
CA VAL A 536 -0.97 20.87 -4.82
C VAL A 536 -1.05 22.38 -5.02
N ASP A 537 -2.19 22.99 -4.71
CA ASP A 537 -2.27 24.44 -4.64
C ASP A 537 -1.27 24.93 -3.60
N ALA A 538 -0.45 25.92 -3.96
CA ALA A 538 0.61 26.46 -3.11
C ALA A 538 0.12 27.14 -1.82
N ASN A 539 -1.20 27.15 -1.55
CA ASN A 539 -1.85 27.86 -0.46
C ASN A 539 -2.68 26.94 0.48
N GLN A 540 -2.23 25.70 0.78
CA GLN A 540 -2.88 24.85 1.81
C GLN A 540 -1.93 24.11 2.75
#